data_AF-A0A7V2W4C5-F1
#
_entry.id   AF-A0A7V2W4C5-F1
#
_cell.length_a   1.000
_cell.length_b   1.000
_cell.length_c   1.000
_cell.angle_alpha   90.00
_cell.angle_beta   90.00
_cell.angle_gamma   90.00
#
_symmetry.space_group_name_H-M   'P 1'
#
loop_
_entity.id
_entity.type
_entity.pdbx_description
1 polymer ?
#
loop_
_entity_poly.entity_id
_entity_poly.type
_entity_poly.pdbx_seq_one_letter_code
_entity_poly.pdbx_strand_id
1 'polypeptide(L)'
;MDIINKIGGLSKYRPKDGYVLNMFEVLETHQDRRKAVEVWERQGKSKDSFRWAYKCLKDNLLDGVFLNNFNHLDAGKKNRIECWKRLAQIKALTIADEKIAAMEVAAQTLRLAEHSGLLEIAISLAKELSYYFGIVNPNIGRYRRYRRKVRILRIELEKEEKIQYLFTEVHFLTTKGRDISELESDIINITDEESDWYRFNLIKFSLLTLYYQTRSKHIELINTCKEAIHYFQNSKFLLPYTTSWNFYRQMIPHLLAQGKYAEAETNLSKCLALPKPGTSNWHVTLLQKAMIGFYSNKPMIAYQAWKAAGKKMADHKIIKECWEVVQAYLSLYAKLGRLDLPIKFRLGRFLNSVHACSQDKDGANVAIITVALLHYLLDGKYEDYLTKASRLPPYWRKHLRGERQSRKKFFLKMMEKVYHCRFRRYRVEKMAAKDFAAFKAAPRNISIDAINAEVVPFEALWEIVLDRLK
;
A
#
# COMPACT_ATOMS: atom_id res chain seq x y z
N MET A 1 -22.31 2.85 3.24
CA MET A 1 -22.76 1.99 2.13
C MET A 1 -21.58 1.31 1.43
N ASP A 2 -20.41 1.96 1.36
CA ASP A 2 -19.18 1.45 0.72
C ASP A 2 -18.80 -0.01 1.04
N ILE A 3 -19.07 -0.47 2.27
CA ILE A 3 -18.78 -1.85 2.68
C ILE A 3 -19.63 -2.84 1.86
N ILE A 4 -20.93 -2.58 1.69
CA ILE A 4 -21.80 -3.47 0.90
C ILE A 4 -21.38 -3.47 -0.56
N ASN A 5 -21.06 -2.31 -1.14
CA ASN A 5 -20.63 -2.24 -2.54
C ASN A 5 -19.32 -3.02 -2.77
N LYS A 6 -18.38 -2.97 -1.81
CA LYS A 6 -17.16 -3.79 -1.85
C LYS A 6 -17.44 -5.28 -1.75
N ILE A 7 -18.35 -5.71 -0.86
CA ILE A 7 -18.76 -7.12 -0.76
C ILE A 7 -19.48 -7.55 -2.05
N GLY A 8 -20.37 -6.71 -2.58
CA GLY A 8 -21.14 -6.96 -3.81
C GLY A 8 -20.27 -7.16 -5.05
N GLY A 9 -19.17 -6.43 -5.17
CA GLY A 9 -18.17 -6.64 -6.22
C GLY A 9 -17.47 -8.01 -6.15
N LEU A 10 -17.45 -8.64 -4.97
CA LEU A 10 -16.88 -9.99 -4.76
C LEU A 10 -17.95 -11.08 -4.67
N SER A 11 -19.22 -10.72 -4.48
CA SER A 11 -20.29 -11.69 -4.31
C SER A 11 -20.84 -12.16 -5.65
N LYS A 12 -21.18 -13.45 -5.78
CA LYS A 12 -22.00 -13.96 -6.88
C LYS A 12 -23.51 -13.85 -6.62
N TYR A 13 -23.94 -13.52 -5.41
CA TYR A 13 -25.37 -13.35 -5.12
C TYR A 13 -25.89 -12.09 -5.82
N ARG A 14 -27.04 -12.21 -6.49
CA ARG A 14 -27.79 -11.10 -7.04
C ARG A 14 -29.26 -11.29 -6.65
N PRO A 15 -29.87 -10.34 -5.92
CA PRO A 15 -31.29 -10.44 -5.59
C PRO A 15 -32.11 -10.35 -6.88
N LYS A 16 -33.25 -11.05 -6.92
CA LYS A 16 -34.12 -11.12 -8.10
C LYS A 16 -35.40 -10.32 -7.94
N ASP A 17 -35.86 -10.12 -6.72
CA ASP A 17 -37.14 -9.47 -6.41
C ASP A 17 -37.21 -8.94 -4.96
N GLY A 18 -38.33 -8.28 -4.67
CA GLY A 18 -38.72 -7.88 -3.32
C GLY A 18 -37.91 -6.74 -2.71
N TYR A 19 -37.98 -6.63 -1.39
CA TYR A 19 -37.28 -5.60 -0.62
C TYR A 19 -35.75 -5.69 -0.74
N VAL A 20 -35.19 -6.87 -0.93
CA VAL A 20 -33.73 -7.05 -1.06
C VAL A 20 -33.23 -6.51 -2.41
N LEU A 21 -33.98 -6.73 -3.50
CA LEU A 21 -33.66 -6.13 -4.81
C LEU A 21 -33.73 -4.60 -4.75
N ASN A 22 -34.85 -4.07 -4.22
CA ASN A 22 -35.01 -2.63 -4.07
C ASN A 22 -33.85 -2.01 -3.28
N MET A 23 -33.37 -2.69 -2.22
CA MET A 23 -32.24 -2.21 -1.43
C MET A 23 -30.95 -2.23 -2.24
N PHE A 24 -30.74 -3.28 -3.04
CA PHE A 24 -29.57 -3.40 -3.92
C PHE A 24 -29.52 -2.26 -4.95
N GLU A 25 -30.64 -1.94 -5.59
CA GLU A 25 -30.74 -0.83 -6.56
C GLU A 25 -30.52 0.55 -5.91
N VAL A 26 -31.07 0.77 -4.71
CA VAL A 26 -30.83 2.00 -3.94
C VAL A 26 -29.36 2.16 -3.58
N LEU A 27 -28.64 1.05 -3.32
CA LEU A 27 -27.22 1.07 -2.97
C LEU A 27 -26.28 1.27 -4.17
N GLU A 28 -26.68 0.84 -5.36
CA GLU A 28 -25.95 1.13 -6.60
C GLU A 28 -26.00 2.62 -6.93
N THR A 29 -27.12 3.27 -6.64
CA THR A 29 -27.35 4.69 -6.98
C THR A 29 -26.93 5.66 -5.87
N HIS A 30 -26.94 5.25 -4.59
CA HIS A 30 -26.66 6.14 -3.46
C HIS A 30 -25.63 5.56 -2.48
N GLN A 31 -24.44 6.19 -2.44
CA GLN A 31 -23.37 5.82 -1.49
C GLN A 31 -23.60 6.40 -0.08
N ASP A 32 -24.43 7.43 0.07
CA ASP A 32 -24.77 8.05 1.35
C ASP A 32 -25.97 7.33 1.99
N ARG A 33 -25.79 6.86 3.23
CA ARG A 33 -26.84 6.14 3.96
C ARG A 33 -28.07 6.99 4.27
N ARG A 34 -27.91 8.29 4.57
CA ARG A 34 -29.05 9.18 4.84
C ARG A 34 -29.89 9.36 3.58
N LYS A 35 -29.25 9.63 2.45
CA LYS A 35 -29.94 9.75 1.15
C LYS A 35 -30.63 8.45 0.76
N ALA A 36 -29.99 7.30 0.98
CA ALA A 36 -30.60 6.00 0.71
C ALA A 36 -31.86 5.76 1.57
N VAL A 37 -31.85 6.17 2.85
CA VAL A 37 -33.05 6.09 3.72
C VAL A 37 -34.13 7.03 3.23
N GLU A 38 -33.81 8.26 2.86
CA GLU A 38 -34.80 9.21 2.32
C GLU A 38 -35.47 8.68 1.04
N VAL A 39 -34.70 8.12 0.12
CA VAL A 39 -35.23 7.50 -1.10
C VAL A 39 -36.11 6.29 -0.77
N TRP A 40 -35.71 5.49 0.20
CA TRP A 40 -36.49 4.35 0.68
C TRP A 40 -37.84 4.77 1.27
N GLU A 41 -37.86 5.79 2.11
CA GLU A 41 -39.09 6.32 2.71
C GLU A 41 -40.01 6.95 1.66
N ARG A 42 -39.44 7.63 0.65
CA ARG A 42 -40.22 8.16 -0.49
C ARG A 42 -40.92 7.08 -1.32
N GLN A 43 -40.44 5.84 -1.28
CA GLN A 43 -41.11 4.69 -1.90
C GLN A 43 -42.23 4.11 -1.01
N GLY A 44 -42.62 4.80 0.07
CA GLY A 44 -43.67 4.36 1.00
C GLY A 44 -43.23 3.28 1.98
N LYS A 45 -41.92 3.04 2.12
CA LYS A 45 -41.36 1.95 2.93
C LYS A 45 -40.82 2.46 4.27
N SER A 46 -41.01 1.68 5.34
CA SER A 46 -40.58 2.08 6.69
C SER A 46 -39.07 2.00 6.91
N LYS A 47 -38.53 2.76 7.87
CA LYS A 47 -37.12 2.64 8.30
C LYS A 47 -36.77 1.24 8.82
N ASP A 48 -37.72 0.50 9.38
CA ASP A 48 -37.46 -0.85 9.87
C ASP A 48 -37.35 -1.85 8.71
N SER A 49 -38.20 -1.71 7.68
CA SER A 49 -38.05 -2.48 6.43
C SER A 49 -36.71 -2.18 5.74
N PHE A 50 -36.21 -0.94 5.82
CA PHE A 50 -34.87 -0.58 5.34
C PHE A 50 -33.79 -1.35 6.09
N ARG A 51 -33.80 -1.33 7.43
CA ARG A 51 -32.80 -1.99 8.27
C ARG A 51 -32.79 -3.49 8.03
N TRP A 52 -33.98 -4.09 7.94
CA TRP A 52 -34.15 -5.50 7.62
C TRP A 52 -33.59 -5.83 6.23
N ALA A 53 -34.02 -5.12 5.19
CA ALA A 53 -33.58 -5.37 3.82
C ALA A 53 -32.07 -5.16 3.65
N TYR A 54 -31.49 -4.16 4.32
CA TYR A 54 -30.05 -3.92 4.34
C TYR A 54 -29.30 -5.09 4.98
N LYS A 55 -29.80 -5.59 6.12
CA LYS A 55 -29.21 -6.75 6.80
C LYS A 55 -29.28 -8.00 5.91
N CYS A 56 -30.47 -8.33 5.40
CA CYS A 56 -30.67 -9.48 4.51
C CYS A 56 -29.79 -9.39 3.27
N LEU A 57 -29.70 -8.22 2.63
CA LEU A 57 -28.82 -8.03 1.49
C LEU A 57 -27.36 -8.27 1.86
N LYS A 58 -26.89 -7.69 2.98
CA LYS A 58 -25.52 -7.88 3.45
C LYS A 58 -25.21 -9.37 3.69
N ASP A 59 -26.10 -10.07 4.38
CA ASP A 59 -25.93 -11.49 4.71
C ASP A 59 -25.90 -12.35 3.44
N ASN A 60 -26.87 -12.15 2.53
CA ASN A 60 -26.91 -12.88 1.25
C ASN A 60 -25.70 -12.57 0.36
N LEU A 61 -25.21 -11.33 0.36
CA LEU A 61 -24.01 -10.97 -0.36
C LEU A 61 -22.77 -11.67 0.22
N LEU A 62 -22.67 -11.80 1.55
CA LEU A 62 -21.58 -12.55 2.20
C LEU A 62 -21.62 -14.03 1.81
N ASP A 63 -22.80 -14.65 1.78
CA ASP A 63 -22.95 -16.03 1.29
C ASP A 63 -22.48 -16.17 -0.16
N GLY A 64 -22.85 -15.20 -1.00
CA GLY A 64 -22.40 -15.17 -2.39
C GLY A 64 -20.89 -14.96 -2.56
N VAL A 65 -20.15 -14.48 -1.55
CA VAL A 65 -18.67 -14.45 -1.57
C VAL A 65 -18.11 -15.88 -1.53
N PHE A 66 -18.72 -16.78 -0.76
CA PHE A 66 -18.36 -18.21 -0.75
C PHE A 66 -18.69 -18.90 -2.08
N LEU A 67 -19.55 -18.34 -2.92
CA LEU A 67 -19.81 -18.87 -4.26
C LEU A 67 -18.81 -18.37 -5.32
N ASN A 68 -17.99 -17.35 -5.00
CA ASN A 68 -17.00 -16.82 -5.93
C ASN A 68 -15.79 -17.77 -6.09
N ASN A 69 -15.29 -17.87 -7.32
CA ASN A 69 -14.13 -18.68 -7.70
C ASN A 69 -12.83 -17.85 -7.76
N PHE A 70 -12.92 -16.53 -7.59
CA PHE A 70 -11.80 -15.58 -7.53
C PHE A 70 -10.82 -15.68 -8.71
N ASN A 71 -11.32 -15.96 -9.91
CA ASN A 71 -10.51 -16.16 -11.11
C ASN A 71 -9.65 -14.94 -11.52
N HIS A 72 -9.98 -13.75 -11.02
CA HIS A 72 -9.19 -12.54 -11.27
C HIS A 72 -7.86 -12.52 -10.47
N LEU A 73 -7.76 -13.28 -9.38
CA LEU A 73 -6.56 -13.35 -8.53
C LEU A 73 -5.46 -14.23 -9.13
N ASP A 74 -4.25 -14.13 -8.58
CA ASP A 74 -3.16 -15.06 -8.85
C ASP A 74 -3.38 -16.42 -8.15
N ALA A 75 -2.69 -17.46 -8.64
CA ALA A 75 -2.85 -18.84 -8.16
C ALA A 75 -2.58 -18.98 -6.65
N GLY A 76 -1.55 -18.30 -6.13
CA GLY A 76 -1.21 -18.32 -4.71
C GLY A 76 -2.35 -17.78 -3.83
N LYS A 77 -2.93 -16.62 -4.19
CA LYS A 77 -4.10 -16.08 -3.47
C LYS A 77 -5.34 -16.96 -3.61
N LYS A 78 -5.59 -17.51 -4.81
CA LYS A 78 -6.73 -18.39 -5.07
C LYS A 78 -6.69 -19.64 -4.18
N ASN A 79 -5.54 -20.32 -4.12
CA ASN A 79 -5.38 -21.52 -3.28
C ASN A 79 -5.57 -21.22 -1.79
N ARG A 80 -5.11 -20.05 -1.34
CA ARG A 80 -5.32 -19.62 0.05
C ARG A 80 -6.79 -19.40 0.38
N ILE A 81 -7.53 -18.70 -0.47
CA ILE A 81 -8.98 -18.51 -0.29
C ILE A 81 -9.69 -19.87 -0.31
N GLU A 82 -9.32 -20.75 -1.24
CA GLU A 82 -9.90 -22.08 -1.35
C GLU A 82 -9.70 -22.91 -0.07
N CYS A 83 -8.53 -22.85 0.57
CA CYS A 83 -8.29 -23.52 1.85
C CYS A 83 -9.24 -23.02 2.95
N TRP A 84 -9.46 -21.71 3.05
CA TRP A 84 -10.40 -21.14 4.04
C TRP A 84 -11.85 -21.54 3.76
N LYS A 85 -12.26 -21.54 2.49
CA LYS A 85 -13.60 -22.00 2.10
C LYS A 85 -13.82 -23.46 2.45
N ARG A 86 -12.85 -24.33 2.14
CA ARG A 86 -12.90 -25.75 2.47
C ARG A 86 -12.88 -25.99 3.97
N LEU A 87 -12.09 -25.23 4.74
CA LEU A 87 -12.12 -25.33 6.20
C LEU A 87 -13.53 -25.04 6.74
N ALA A 88 -14.20 -23.99 6.26
CA ALA A 88 -15.57 -23.69 6.67
C ALA A 88 -16.55 -24.81 6.28
N GLN A 89 -16.43 -25.36 5.06
CA GLN A 89 -17.24 -26.51 4.60
C GLN A 89 -17.02 -27.75 5.47
N ILE A 90 -15.77 -28.06 5.83
CA ILE A 90 -15.43 -29.18 6.71
C ILE A 90 -16.09 -29.00 8.08
N LYS A 91 -16.03 -27.79 8.65
CA LYS A 91 -16.69 -27.51 9.94
C LYS A 91 -18.21 -27.68 9.84
N ALA A 92 -18.83 -27.19 8.77
CA ALA A 92 -20.26 -27.34 8.54
C ALA A 92 -20.66 -28.82 8.41
N LEU A 93 -19.92 -29.62 7.62
CA LEU A 93 -20.17 -31.05 7.49
C LEU A 93 -20.00 -31.80 8.81
N THR A 94 -18.96 -31.48 9.60
CA THR A 94 -18.76 -32.09 10.92
C THR A 94 -19.91 -31.77 11.88
N ILE A 95 -20.43 -30.53 11.87
CA ILE A 95 -21.58 -30.11 12.69
C ILE A 95 -22.87 -30.79 12.23
N ALA A 96 -23.04 -31.01 10.92
CA ALA A 96 -24.16 -31.72 10.33
C ALA A 96 -24.04 -33.26 10.47
N ASP A 97 -23.13 -33.75 11.32
CA ASP A 97 -22.82 -35.18 11.53
C ASP A 97 -22.33 -35.97 10.31
N GLU A 98 -21.99 -35.31 9.21
CA GLU A 98 -21.42 -35.88 7.99
C GLU A 98 -19.89 -36.07 8.10
N LYS A 99 -19.45 -36.76 9.16
CA LYS A 99 -18.03 -36.83 9.59
C LYS A 99 -17.13 -37.55 8.59
N ILE A 100 -17.62 -38.57 7.89
CA ILE A 100 -16.81 -39.30 6.89
C ILE A 100 -16.47 -38.37 5.72
N ALA A 101 -17.47 -37.69 5.15
CA ALA A 101 -17.28 -36.72 4.08
C ALA A 101 -16.38 -35.56 4.53
N ALA A 102 -16.61 -35.02 5.74
CA ALA A 102 -15.79 -33.95 6.31
C ALA A 102 -14.30 -34.33 6.39
N MET A 103 -13.98 -35.54 6.84
CA MET A 103 -12.59 -35.96 7.05
C MET A 103 -11.86 -36.30 5.74
N GLU A 104 -12.57 -36.78 4.72
CA GLU A 104 -11.99 -36.94 3.38
C GLU A 104 -11.59 -35.58 2.79
N VAL A 105 -12.49 -34.60 2.86
CA VAL A 105 -12.20 -33.22 2.42
C VAL A 105 -11.09 -32.59 3.29
N ALA A 106 -11.05 -32.88 4.59
CA ALA A 106 -10.01 -32.39 5.50
C ALA A 106 -8.62 -32.92 5.14
N ALA A 107 -8.48 -34.21 4.82
CA ALA A 107 -7.19 -34.79 4.42
C ALA A 107 -6.66 -34.19 3.11
N GLN A 108 -7.54 -33.91 2.15
CA GLN A 108 -7.19 -33.24 0.90
C GLN A 108 -6.80 -31.78 1.14
N THR A 109 -7.60 -31.06 1.95
CA THR A 109 -7.38 -29.64 2.25
C THR A 109 -6.13 -29.42 3.09
N LEU A 110 -5.77 -30.36 3.98
CA LEU A 110 -4.52 -30.31 4.73
C LEU A 110 -3.31 -30.28 3.80
N ARG A 111 -3.28 -31.14 2.78
CA ARG A 111 -2.18 -31.13 1.79
C ARG A 111 -2.09 -29.81 1.04
N LEU A 112 -3.22 -29.24 0.64
CA LEU A 112 -3.26 -27.93 -0.03
C LEU A 112 -2.80 -26.80 0.91
N ALA A 113 -3.20 -26.83 2.19
CA ALA A 113 -2.80 -25.86 3.19
C ALA A 113 -1.29 -25.91 3.45
N GLU A 114 -0.70 -27.11 3.57
CA GLU A 114 0.74 -27.30 3.71
C GLU A 114 1.49 -26.78 2.48
N HIS A 115 1.05 -27.12 1.26
CA HIS A 115 1.65 -26.62 0.03
C HIS A 115 1.51 -25.09 -0.15
N SER A 116 0.47 -24.49 0.43
CA SER A 116 0.22 -23.03 0.38
C SER A 116 0.87 -22.25 1.54
N GLY A 117 1.55 -22.96 2.46
CA GLY A 117 2.18 -22.40 3.66
C GLY A 117 1.19 -21.83 4.69
N LEU A 118 -0.02 -22.42 4.80
CA LEU A 118 -1.08 -21.97 5.71
C LEU A 118 -1.07 -22.78 7.01
N LEU A 119 -0.21 -22.36 7.93
CA LEU A 119 0.05 -23.08 9.18
C LEU A 119 -1.19 -23.24 10.06
N GLU A 120 -1.97 -22.19 10.26
CA GLU A 120 -3.21 -22.18 11.06
C GLU A 120 -4.27 -23.18 10.55
N ILE A 121 -4.44 -23.26 9.22
CA ILE A 121 -5.38 -24.22 8.62
C ILE A 121 -4.82 -25.64 8.74
N ALA A 122 -3.52 -25.82 8.47
CA ALA A 122 -2.87 -27.12 8.55
C ALA A 122 -2.97 -27.72 9.97
N ILE A 123 -2.70 -26.92 11.01
CA ILE A 123 -2.81 -27.40 12.40
C ILE A 123 -4.26 -27.69 12.79
N SER A 124 -5.21 -26.86 12.36
CA SER A 124 -6.64 -27.06 12.63
C SER A 124 -7.12 -28.39 12.03
N LEU A 125 -6.82 -28.63 10.75
CA LEU A 125 -7.20 -29.87 10.06
C LEU A 125 -6.47 -31.10 10.60
N ALA A 126 -5.19 -30.98 10.95
CA ALA A 126 -4.44 -32.08 11.55
C ALA A 126 -5.00 -32.48 12.94
N LYS A 127 -5.49 -31.51 13.73
CA LYS A 127 -6.18 -31.77 15.01
C LYS A 127 -7.48 -32.54 14.78
N GLU A 128 -8.32 -32.10 13.84
CA GLU A 128 -9.58 -32.77 13.49
C GLU A 128 -9.35 -34.22 13.05
N LEU A 129 -8.41 -34.42 12.12
CA LEU A 129 -8.07 -35.76 11.62
C LEU A 129 -7.49 -36.65 12.73
N SER A 130 -6.64 -36.09 13.60
CA SER A 130 -6.11 -36.83 14.76
C SER A 130 -7.22 -37.21 15.74
N TYR A 131 -8.19 -36.35 15.98
CA TYR A 131 -9.32 -36.67 16.86
C TYR A 131 -10.20 -37.76 16.24
N TYR A 132 -10.57 -37.60 14.97
CA TYR A 132 -11.40 -38.56 14.24
C TYR A 132 -10.81 -39.97 14.23
N PHE A 133 -9.52 -40.12 13.85
CA PHE A 133 -8.87 -41.43 13.82
C PHE A 133 -8.47 -41.95 15.21
N GLY A 134 -8.62 -41.15 16.27
CA GLY A 134 -8.38 -41.58 17.65
C GLY A 134 -9.64 -42.10 18.34
N ILE A 135 -10.81 -41.53 18.02
CA ILE A 135 -12.06 -41.75 18.76
C ILE A 135 -13.19 -42.21 17.86
N VAL A 136 -13.43 -41.53 16.73
CA VAL A 136 -14.64 -41.73 15.91
C VAL A 136 -14.51 -42.91 14.96
N ASN A 137 -13.36 -43.03 14.27
CA ASN A 137 -13.05 -44.13 13.37
C ASN A 137 -11.61 -44.59 13.64
N PRO A 138 -11.40 -45.37 14.72
CA PRO A 138 -10.06 -45.68 15.23
C PRO A 138 -9.13 -46.28 14.17
N ASN A 139 -8.01 -45.59 13.92
CA ASN A 139 -6.93 -46.09 13.07
C ASN A 139 -5.59 -45.62 13.64
N ILE A 140 -4.85 -46.53 14.27
CA ILE A 140 -3.65 -46.18 15.02
C ILE A 140 -2.54 -45.54 14.17
N GLY A 141 -2.39 -46.00 12.92
CA GLY A 141 -1.39 -45.47 11.99
C GLY A 141 -1.70 -44.02 11.60
N ARG A 142 -2.95 -43.76 11.18
CA ARG A 142 -3.41 -42.42 10.81
C ARG A 142 -3.45 -41.48 12.02
N TYR A 143 -3.92 -41.96 13.17
CA TYR A 143 -3.88 -41.23 14.44
C TYR A 143 -2.46 -40.76 14.78
N ARG A 144 -1.49 -41.68 14.84
CA ARG A 144 -0.09 -41.36 15.17
C ARG A 144 0.51 -40.38 14.16
N ARG A 145 0.23 -40.56 12.87
CA ARG A 145 0.67 -39.65 11.80
C ARG A 145 0.18 -38.22 12.03
N TYR A 146 -1.12 -38.02 12.22
CA TYR A 146 -1.68 -36.68 12.40
C TYR A 146 -1.33 -36.07 13.75
N ARG A 147 -1.27 -36.87 14.83
CA ARG A 147 -0.79 -36.41 16.13
C ARG A 147 0.65 -35.90 16.09
N ARG A 148 1.55 -36.61 15.40
CA ARG A 148 2.93 -36.15 15.18
C ARG A 148 2.96 -34.84 14.40
N LYS A 149 2.14 -34.73 13.35
CA LYS A 149 2.01 -33.50 12.56
C LYS A 149 1.54 -32.33 13.42
N VAL A 150 0.52 -32.51 14.27
CA VAL A 150 0.05 -31.47 15.21
C VAL A 150 1.19 -30.98 16.12
N ARG A 151 2.04 -31.87 16.64
CA ARG A 151 3.17 -31.47 17.50
C ARG A 151 4.16 -30.57 16.75
N ILE A 152 4.56 -30.98 15.54
CA ILE A 152 5.48 -30.21 14.69
C ILE A 152 4.88 -28.84 14.34
N LEU A 153 3.61 -28.81 13.92
CA LEU A 153 2.94 -27.57 13.53
C LEU A 153 2.73 -26.60 14.70
N ARG A 154 2.59 -27.09 15.95
CA ARG A 154 2.49 -26.22 17.14
C ARG A 154 3.77 -25.42 17.38
N ILE A 155 4.92 -26.09 17.32
CA ILE A 155 6.23 -25.43 17.50
C ILE A 155 6.40 -24.31 16.47
N GLU A 156 6.06 -24.58 15.22
CA GLU A 156 6.16 -23.59 14.14
C GLU A 156 5.15 -22.45 14.32
N LEU A 157 3.96 -22.73 14.88
CA LEU A 157 2.96 -21.70 15.14
C LEU A 157 3.40 -20.76 16.26
N GLU A 158 3.99 -21.30 17.33
CA GLU A 158 4.53 -20.52 18.44
C GLU A 158 5.63 -19.55 17.97
N LYS A 159 6.54 -20.00 17.09
CA LYS A 159 7.54 -19.14 16.44
C LYS A 159 6.88 -18.01 15.63
N GLU A 160 5.87 -18.36 14.83
CA GLU A 160 5.15 -17.39 13.99
C GLU A 160 4.37 -16.36 14.81
N GLU A 161 3.73 -16.77 15.90
CA GLU A 161 3.01 -15.88 16.81
C GLU A 161 3.96 -14.91 17.52
N LYS A 162 5.12 -15.39 18.00
CA LYS A 162 6.16 -14.57 18.63
C LYS A 162 6.63 -13.45 17.70
N ILE A 163 6.99 -13.79 16.47
CA ILE A 163 7.50 -12.80 15.50
C ILE A 163 6.39 -11.86 15.01
N GLN A 164 5.15 -12.36 14.87
CA GLN A 164 4.00 -11.54 14.53
C GLN A 164 3.72 -10.49 15.61
N TYR A 165 3.79 -10.86 16.89
CA TYR A 165 3.64 -9.93 18.01
C TYR A 165 4.68 -8.81 17.91
N LEU A 166 5.96 -9.17 17.79
CA LEU A 166 7.03 -8.18 17.72
C LEU A 166 6.90 -7.26 16.51
N PHE A 167 6.61 -7.81 15.33
CA PHE A 167 6.36 -7.00 14.13
C PHE A 167 5.19 -6.02 14.32
N THR A 168 4.11 -6.47 14.95
CA THR A 168 2.93 -5.64 15.20
C THR A 168 3.27 -4.50 16.15
N GLU A 169 4.02 -4.77 17.21
CA GLU A 169 4.43 -3.76 18.19
C GLU A 169 5.38 -2.72 17.58
N VAL A 170 6.43 -3.17 16.87
CA VAL A 170 7.36 -2.26 16.16
C VAL A 170 6.59 -1.41 15.15
N HIS A 171 5.68 -2.01 14.37
CA HIS A 171 4.86 -1.25 13.42
C HIS A 171 3.96 -0.22 14.10
N PHE A 172 3.35 -0.58 15.24
CA PHE A 172 2.50 0.33 16.01
C PHE A 172 3.31 1.51 16.55
N LEU A 173 4.43 1.25 17.25
CA LEU A 173 5.28 2.28 17.84
C LEU A 173 5.81 3.24 16.76
N THR A 174 6.33 2.70 15.66
CA THR A 174 6.87 3.50 14.56
C THR A 174 5.81 4.38 13.89
N THR A 175 4.59 3.86 13.69
CA THR A 175 3.45 4.63 13.16
C THR A 175 3.04 5.76 14.11
N LYS A 176 3.23 5.58 15.42
CA LYS A 176 3.01 6.62 16.44
C LYS A 176 4.22 7.53 16.67
N GLY A 177 5.33 7.33 15.95
CA GLY A 177 6.57 8.09 16.12
C GLY A 177 7.23 7.87 17.49
N ARG A 178 7.01 6.70 18.10
CA ARG A 178 7.64 6.30 19.36
C ARG A 178 8.94 5.54 19.10
N ASP A 179 9.83 5.58 20.08
CA ASP A 179 11.08 4.85 20.04
C ASP A 179 10.85 3.33 20.17
N ILE A 180 11.75 2.53 19.59
CA ILE A 180 11.72 1.07 19.57
C ILE A 180 12.96 0.45 20.22
N SER A 181 13.80 1.25 20.89
CA SER A 181 15.08 0.79 21.48
C SER A 181 14.92 -0.39 22.44
N GLU A 182 13.83 -0.43 23.21
CA GLU A 182 13.52 -1.52 24.15
C GLU A 182 13.30 -2.88 23.45
N LEU A 183 12.94 -2.87 22.17
CA LEU A 183 12.66 -4.07 21.38
C LEU A 183 13.87 -4.54 20.57
N GLU A 184 14.98 -3.82 20.58
CA GLU A 184 16.13 -4.14 19.71
C GLU A 184 16.75 -5.50 20.00
N SER A 185 16.89 -5.86 21.27
CA SER A 185 17.41 -7.18 21.64
C SER A 185 16.53 -8.29 21.08
N ASP A 186 15.22 -8.14 21.15
CA ASP A 186 14.27 -9.13 20.65
C ASP A 186 14.31 -9.22 19.12
N ILE A 187 14.45 -8.09 18.42
CA ILE A 187 14.60 -8.03 16.96
C ILE A 187 15.89 -8.73 16.53
N ILE A 188 17.00 -8.48 17.24
CA ILE A 188 18.30 -9.11 16.95
C ILE A 188 18.21 -10.62 17.21
N ASN A 189 17.64 -11.05 18.33
CA ASN A 189 17.51 -12.48 18.64
C ASN A 189 16.72 -13.27 17.59
N ILE A 190 15.79 -12.63 16.87
CA ILE A 190 15.02 -13.27 15.79
C ILE A 190 15.86 -13.55 14.54
N THR A 191 17.02 -12.90 14.34
CA THR A 191 17.88 -13.19 13.19
C THR A 191 18.35 -14.64 13.19
N ASP A 192 18.55 -15.20 14.37
CA ASP A 192 19.06 -16.56 14.58
C ASP A 192 17.94 -17.61 14.59
N GLU A 193 16.67 -17.19 14.67
CA GLU A 193 15.54 -18.11 14.58
C GLU A 193 15.29 -18.56 13.14
N GLU A 194 15.23 -19.87 12.96
CA GLU A 194 14.95 -20.51 11.68
C GLU A 194 13.58 -21.21 11.66
N SER A 195 12.92 -21.10 10.51
CA SER A 195 11.70 -21.82 10.18
C SER A 195 11.65 -22.05 8.68
N ASP A 196 11.11 -23.20 8.31
CA ASP A 196 10.78 -23.52 6.92
C ASP A 196 9.45 -22.92 6.47
N TRP A 197 8.67 -22.27 7.35
CA TRP A 197 7.31 -21.83 7.04
C TRP A 197 7.27 -20.44 6.42
N TYR A 198 6.41 -20.32 5.41
CA TYR A 198 6.29 -19.11 4.60
C TYR A 198 6.02 -17.85 5.42
N ARG A 199 5.04 -17.91 6.32
CA ARG A 199 4.53 -16.70 6.98
C ARG A 199 5.48 -16.22 8.08
N PHE A 200 6.09 -17.12 8.85
CA PHE A 200 7.23 -16.77 9.72
C PHE A 200 8.28 -15.95 8.97
N ASN A 201 8.81 -16.47 7.85
CA ASN A 201 9.87 -15.78 7.12
C ASN A 201 9.41 -14.47 6.49
N LEU A 202 8.15 -14.42 6.01
CA LEU A 202 7.61 -13.17 5.49
C LEU A 202 7.60 -12.08 6.55
N ILE A 203 7.17 -12.42 7.77
CA ILE A 203 7.12 -11.49 8.89
C ILE A 203 8.53 -11.14 9.34
N LYS A 204 9.44 -12.12 9.43
CA LYS A 204 10.87 -11.92 9.75
C LYS A 204 11.51 -10.87 8.87
N PHE A 205 11.49 -11.10 7.55
CA PHE A 205 12.08 -10.16 6.61
C PHE A 205 11.37 -8.81 6.64
N SER A 206 10.05 -8.76 6.84
CA SER A 206 9.31 -7.50 6.94
C SER A 206 9.62 -6.71 8.23
N LEU A 207 9.87 -7.41 9.35
CA LEU A 207 10.31 -6.83 10.61
C LEU A 207 11.70 -6.23 10.45
N LEU A 208 12.64 -6.98 9.87
CA LEU A 208 14.00 -6.53 9.66
C LEU A 208 14.06 -5.33 8.71
N THR A 209 13.30 -5.33 7.61
CA THR A 209 13.25 -4.16 6.72
C THR A 209 12.66 -2.94 7.42
N LEU A 210 11.60 -3.11 8.23
CA LEU A 210 11.04 -2.01 9.02
C LEU A 210 12.04 -1.49 10.07
N TYR A 211 12.75 -2.37 10.77
CA TYR A 211 13.78 -2.01 11.74
C TYR A 211 14.94 -1.22 11.08
N TYR A 212 15.48 -1.71 9.97
CA TYR A 212 16.55 -1.00 9.27
C TYR A 212 16.05 0.32 8.67
N GLN A 213 14.78 0.40 8.27
CA GLN A 213 14.18 1.65 7.81
C GLN A 213 14.12 2.70 8.91
N THR A 214 13.74 2.34 10.14
CA THR A 214 13.65 3.30 11.27
C THR A 214 15.03 3.81 11.70
N ARG A 215 16.06 2.98 11.52
CA ARG A 215 17.47 3.33 11.80
C ARG A 215 18.21 3.92 10.59
N SER A 216 17.51 4.18 9.48
CA SER A 216 18.10 4.70 8.23
C SER A 216 19.28 3.85 7.69
N LYS A 217 19.28 2.55 8.00
CA LYS A 217 20.29 1.56 7.58
C LYS A 217 19.96 1.02 6.19
N HIS A 218 20.23 1.84 5.17
CA HIS A 218 19.81 1.57 3.80
C HIS A 218 20.47 0.34 3.16
N ILE A 219 21.72 0.03 3.50
CA ILE A 219 22.46 -1.09 2.92
C ILE A 219 21.90 -2.41 3.45
N GLU A 220 21.73 -2.49 4.76
CA GLU A 220 21.19 -3.64 5.47
C GLU A 220 19.77 -3.94 4.99
N LEU A 221 18.91 -2.93 4.86
CA LEU A 221 17.57 -3.10 4.30
C LEU A 221 17.59 -3.70 2.89
N ILE A 222 18.46 -3.18 2.00
CA ILE A 222 18.61 -3.70 0.64
C ILE A 222 19.07 -5.16 0.66
N ASN A 223 20.03 -5.51 1.53
CA ASN A 223 20.54 -6.87 1.66
C ASN A 223 19.46 -7.82 2.19
N THR A 224 18.72 -7.42 3.25
CA THR A 224 17.57 -8.17 3.76
C THR A 224 16.51 -8.41 2.68
N CYS A 225 16.22 -7.41 1.84
CA CYS A 225 15.29 -7.59 0.71
C CYS A 225 15.82 -8.61 -0.31
N LYS A 226 17.13 -8.56 -0.64
CA LYS A 226 17.76 -9.50 -1.57
C LYS A 226 17.74 -10.93 -1.03
N GLU A 227 18.06 -11.11 0.25
CA GLU A 227 17.98 -12.39 0.96
C GLU A 227 16.55 -12.92 0.97
N ALA A 228 15.56 -12.08 1.30
CA ALA A 228 14.15 -12.45 1.27
C ALA A 228 13.71 -12.92 -0.12
N ILE A 229 14.09 -12.18 -1.17
CA ILE A 229 13.79 -12.56 -2.56
C ILE A 229 14.40 -13.91 -2.90
N HIS A 230 15.68 -14.12 -2.56
CA HIS A 230 16.38 -15.38 -2.82
C HIS A 230 15.69 -16.54 -2.08
N TYR A 231 15.37 -16.36 -0.80
CA TYR A 231 14.65 -17.36 -0.01
C TYR A 231 13.30 -17.72 -0.65
N PHE A 232 12.48 -16.73 -0.99
CA PHE A 232 11.14 -16.99 -1.53
C PHE A 232 11.15 -17.54 -2.96
N GLN A 233 12.17 -17.24 -3.77
CA GLN A 233 12.34 -17.84 -5.09
C GLN A 233 12.69 -19.33 -5.02
N ASN A 234 13.35 -19.76 -3.94
CA ASN A 234 13.70 -21.16 -3.70
C ASN A 234 12.72 -21.87 -2.75
N SER A 235 11.60 -21.24 -2.42
CA SER A 235 10.63 -21.79 -1.48
C SER A 235 9.85 -22.96 -2.08
N LYS A 236 9.61 -24.00 -1.27
CA LYS A 236 8.77 -25.15 -1.62
C LYS A 236 7.27 -24.84 -1.70
N PHE A 237 6.83 -23.67 -1.25
CA PHE A 237 5.42 -23.31 -1.22
C PHE A 237 4.98 -22.58 -2.49
N LEU A 238 3.70 -22.69 -2.83
CA LEU A 238 3.11 -21.84 -3.85
C LEU A 238 2.78 -20.46 -3.27
N LEU A 239 3.58 -19.46 -3.64
CA LEU A 239 3.49 -18.12 -3.06
C LEU A 239 2.71 -17.14 -3.94
N PRO A 240 1.95 -16.20 -3.34
CA PRO A 240 1.41 -15.06 -4.08
C PRO A 240 2.51 -14.18 -4.67
N TYR A 241 2.26 -13.58 -5.83
CA TYR A 241 3.23 -12.64 -6.45
C TYR A 241 3.58 -11.46 -5.50
N THR A 242 2.66 -11.12 -4.61
CA THR A 242 2.83 -10.01 -3.65
C THR A 242 4.01 -10.21 -2.71
N THR A 243 4.44 -11.46 -2.48
CA THR A 243 5.61 -11.78 -1.67
C THR A 243 6.87 -11.14 -2.26
N SER A 244 7.27 -11.53 -3.47
CA SER A 244 8.45 -10.96 -4.13
C SER A 244 8.26 -9.50 -4.51
N TRP A 245 7.06 -9.12 -4.94
CA TRP A 245 6.74 -7.73 -5.30
C TRP A 245 7.02 -6.75 -4.15
N ASN A 246 6.67 -7.12 -2.92
CA ASN A 246 6.88 -6.28 -1.75
C ASN A 246 8.37 -5.95 -1.55
N PHE A 247 9.25 -6.96 -1.58
CA PHE A 247 10.68 -6.77 -1.35
C PHE A 247 11.37 -6.03 -2.50
N TYR A 248 11.03 -6.32 -3.76
CA TYR A 248 11.54 -5.53 -4.89
C TYR A 248 11.11 -4.06 -4.78
N ARG A 249 9.85 -3.80 -4.41
CA ARG A 249 9.31 -2.45 -4.25
C ARG A 249 10.00 -1.68 -3.14
N GLN A 250 10.30 -2.33 -2.01
CA GLN A 250 10.94 -1.70 -0.85
C GLN A 250 12.36 -1.22 -1.16
N MET A 251 13.11 -1.90 -2.01
CA MET A 251 14.48 -1.49 -2.36
C MET A 251 14.54 -0.18 -3.17
N ILE A 252 13.54 0.10 -4.02
CA ILE A 252 13.59 1.19 -5.01
C ILE A 252 13.87 2.57 -4.38
N PRO A 253 13.15 3.04 -3.35
CA PRO A 253 13.42 4.31 -2.70
C PRO A 253 14.84 4.43 -2.14
N HIS A 254 15.39 3.34 -1.59
CA HIS A 254 16.73 3.33 -1.01
C HIS A 254 17.83 3.36 -2.07
N LEU A 255 17.62 2.66 -3.19
CA LEU A 255 18.51 2.75 -4.35
C LEU A 255 18.49 4.16 -4.97
N LEU A 256 17.32 4.78 -5.06
CA LEU A 256 17.17 6.17 -5.51
C LEU A 256 17.89 7.15 -4.58
N ALA A 257 17.79 6.97 -3.26
CA ALA A 257 18.45 7.83 -2.28
C ALA A 257 19.98 7.74 -2.38
N GLN A 258 20.50 6.57 -2.77
CA GLN A 258 21.93 6.33 -3.04
C GLN A 258 22.37 6.74 -4.46
N GLY A 259 21.48 7.24 -5.32
CA GLY A 259 21.79 7.56 -6.70
C GLY A 259 22.03 6.34 -7.61
N LYS A 260 21.71 5.12 -7.16
CA LYS A 260 21.87 3.87 -7.91
C LYS A 260 20.71 3.64 -8.88
N TYR A 261 20.55 4.56 -9.83
CA TYR A 261 19.39 4.60 -10.73
C TYR A 261 19.24 3.35 -11.62
N ALA A 262 20.35 2.82 -12.16
CA ALA A 262 20.31 1.63 -13.01
C ALA A 262 19.86 0.36 -12.24
N GLU A 263 20.33 0.21 -11.00
CA GLU A 263 19.88 -0.90 -10.13
C GLU A 263 18.41 -0.71 -9.74
N ALA A 264 17.96 0.52 -9.49
CA ALA A 264 16.56 0.84 -9.23
C ALA A 264 15.66 0.50 -10.43
N GLU A 265 16.06 0.82 -11.66
CA GLU A 265 15.34 0.48 -12.90
C GLU A 265 15.26 -1.03 -13.13
N THR A 266 16.35 -1.76 -12.83
CA THR A 266 16.38 -3.22 -12.91
C THR A 266 15.38 -3.85 -11.93
N ASN A 267 15.37 -3.40 -10.67
CA ASN A 267 14.43 -3.88 -9.65
C ASN A 267 12.98 -3.48 -9.97
N LEU A 268 12.77 -2.27 -10.48
CA LEU A 268 11.46 -1.80 -10.95
C LEU A 268 10.91 -2.69 -12.06
N SER A 269 11.74 -3.09 -13.02
CA SER A 269 11.32 -3.95 -14.14
C SER A 269 10.85 -5.32 -13.64
N LYS A 270 11.58 -5.92 -12.69
CA LYS A 270 11.15 -7.15 -11.99
C LYS A 270 9.85 -6.93 -11.23
N CYS A 271 9.69 -5.78 -10.56
CA CYS A 271 8.49 -5.43 -9.82
C CYS A 271 7.26 -5.25 -10.73
N LEU A 272 7.40 -4.59 -11.89
CA LEU A 272 6.32 -4.34 -12.86
C LEU A 272 5.82 -5.60 -13.56
N ALA A 273 6.66 -6.64 -13.69
CA ALA A 273 6.30 -7.90 -14.32
C ALA A 273 5.32 -8.75 -13.48
N LEU A 274 5.21 -8.48 -12.18
CA LEU A 274 4.43 -9.30 -11.24
C LEU A 274 2.93 -8.95 -11.18
N PRO A 275 2.51 -7.68 -10.98
CA PRO A 275 1.09 -7.35 -10.91
C PRO A 275 0.46 -7.26 -12.29
N LYS A 276 -0.80 -7.71 -12.41
CA LYS A 276 -1.59 -7.53 -13.64
C LYS A 276 -1.79 -6.02 -13.95
N PRO A 277 -1.66 -5.58 -15.22
CA PRO A 277 -1.88 -4.18 -15.58
C PRO A 277 -3.26 -3.66 -15.19
N GLY A 278 -3.33 -2.44 -14.64
CA GLY A 278 -4.54 -1.79 -14.13
C GLY A 278 -4.83 -2.06 -12.65
N THR A 279 -4.13 -3.00 -12.00
CA THR A 279 -4.29 -3.23 -10.55
C THR A 279 -3.63 -2.12 -9.73
N SER A 280 -4.06 -1.93 -8.47
CA SER A 280 -3.46 -0.93 -7.57
C SER A 280 -1.95 -1.09 -7.43
N ASN A 281 -1.46 -2.33 -7.29
CA ASN A 281 -0.02 -2.61 -7.19
C ASN A 281 0.73 -2.20 -8.47
N TRP A 282 0.15 -2.44 -9.64
CA TRP A 282 0.72 -2.00 -10.91
C TRP A 282 0.84 -0.48 -10.99
N HIS A 283 -0.20 0.26 -10.58
CA HIS A 283 -0.12 1.73 -10.54
C HIS A 283 0.91 2.25 -9.55
N VAL A 284 0.97 1.67 -8.34
CA VAL A 284 1.93 2.09 -7.33
C VAL A 284 3.37 1.85 -7.80
N THR A 285 3.63 0.74 -8.50
CA THR A 285 4.93 0.51 -9.12
C THR A 285 5.19 1.50 -10.27
N LEU A 286 4.21 1.82 -11.11
CA LEU A 286 4.36 2.86 -12.14
C LEU A 286 4.61 4.26 -11.55
N LEU A 287 4.06 4.59 -10.38
CA LEU A 287 4.38 5.84 -9.69
C LEU A 287 5.87 5.90 -9.28
N GLN A 288 6.45 4.79 -8.84
CA GLN A 288 7.90 4.69 -8.60
C GLN A 288 8.70 4.82 -9.90
N LYS A 289 8.19 4.30 -11.04
CA LYS A 289 8.79 4.55 -12.36
C LYS A 289 8.82 6.05 -12.68
N ALA A 290 7.75 6.76 -12.38
CA ALA A 290 7.72 8.21 -12.57
C ALA A 290 8.75 8.93 -11.71
N MET A 291 8.88 8.54 -10.44
CA MET A 291 9.95 9.05 -9.58
C MET A 291 11.34 8.78 -10.16
N ILE A 292 11.63 7.55 -10.62
CA ILE A 292 12.92 7.24 -11.25
C ILE A 292 13.19 8.19 -12.42
N GLY A 293 12.19 8.46 -13.26
CA GLY A 293 12.31 9.44 -14.35
C GLY A 293 12.69 10.83 -13.86
N PHE A 294 12.05 11.33 -12.79
CA PHE A 294 12.39 12.63 -12.22
C PHE A 294 13.76 12.65 -11.54
N TYR A 295 14.10 11.62 -10.76
CA TYR A 295 15.38 11.53 -10.02
C TYR A 295 16.59 11.32 -10.92
N SER A 296 16.41 10.63 -12.05
CA SER A 296 17.46 10.47 -13.07
C SER A 296 17.51 11.61 -14.08
N ASN A 297 16.71 12.68 -13.88
CA ASN A 297 16.58 13.81 -14.81
C ASN A 297 16.19 13.39 -16.25
N LYS A 298 15.37 12.33 -16.37
CA LYS A 298 14.82 11.81 -17.62
C LYS A 298 13.28 11.87 -17.58
N PRO A 299 12.67 13.07 -17.70
CA PRO A 299 11.22 13.27 -17.53
C PRO A 299 10.37 12.46 -18.53
N MET A 300 10.94 12.06 -19.67
CA MET A 300 10.29 11.15 -20.62
C MET A 300 9.90 9.80 -19.99
N ILE A 301 10.72 9.26 -19.07
CA ILE A 301 10.39 8.01 -18.35
C ILE A 301 9.13 8.20 -17.50
N ALA A 302 9.01 9.36 -16.85
CA ALA A 302 7.83 9.70 -16.04
C ALA A 302 6.59 9.92 -16.91
N TYR A 303 6.74 10.58 -18.06
CA TYR A 303 5.66 10.72 -19.04
C TYR A 303 5.16 9.37 -19.54
N GLN A 304 6.06 8.43 -19.87
CA GLN A 304 5.68 7.08 -20.29
C GLN A 304 4.93 6.32 -19.20
N ALA A 305 5.34 6.46 -17.93
CA ALA A 305 4.65 5.85 -16.80
C ALA A 305 3.23 6.41 -16.64
N TRP A 306 3.08 7.73 -16.70
CA TRP A 306 1.79 8.41 -16.65
C TRP A 306 0.88 8.02 -17.83
N LYS A 307 1.42 7.95 -19.06
CA LYS A 307 0.68 7.49 -20.26
C LYS A 307 0.23 6.04 -20.13
N ALA A 308 1.07 5.16 -19.58
CA ALA A 308 0.70 3.77 -19.35
C ALA A 308 -0.45 3.68 -18.33
N ALA A 309 -0.36 4.40 -17.22
CA ALA A 309 -1.40 4.44 -16.19
C ALA A 309 -2.76 4.93 -16.73
N GLY A 310 -2.76 5.94 -17.62
CA GLY A 310 -3.99 6.47 -18.22
C GLY A 310 -4.79 5.46 -19.06
N LYS A 311 -4.13 4.44 -19.65
CA LYS A 311 -4.80 3.39 -20.45
C LYS A 311 -5.65 2.44 -19.61
N LYS A 312 -5.33 2.29 -18.33
CA LYS A 312 -6.01 1.39 -17.40
C LYS A 312 -6.03 2.09 -16.05
N MET A 313 -6.95 3.04 -15.86
CA MET A 313 -6.99 3.86 -14.64
C MET A 313 -7.38 3.02 -13.42
N ALA A 314 -6.74 3.26 -12.27
CA ALA A 314 -7.08 2.60 -11.02
C ALA A 314 -8.47 3.02 -10.53
N ASP A 315 -9.24 2.11 -9.93
CA ASP A 315 -10.50 2.48 -9.26
C ASP A 315 -10.28 3.23 -7.93
N HIS A 316 -9.04 3.27 -7.44
CA HIS A 316 -8.71 3.84 -6.14
C HIS A 316 -8.48 5.36 -6.21
N LYS A 317 -9.34 6.14 -5.54
CA LYS A 317 -9.30 7.62 -5.53
C LYS A 317 -7.91 8.20 -5.25
N ILE A 318 -7.24 7.74 -4.20
CA ILE A 318 -5.89 8.23 -3.84
C ILE A 318 -4.89 8.00 -4.98
N ILE A 319 -4.96 6.86 -5.68
CA ILE A 319 -4.05 6.58 -6.80
C ILE A 319 -4.32 7.51 -7.98
N LYS A 320 -5.59 7.86 -8.23
CA LYS A 320 -5.94 8.86 -9.26
C LYS A 320 -5.36 10.23 -8.93
N GLU A 321 -5.60 10.72 -7.72
CA GLU A 321 -5.06 12.01 -7.26
C GLU A 321 -3.53 12.03 -7.28
N CYS A 322 -2.91 10.90 -6.98
CA CYS A 322 -1.49 10.70 -7.12
C CYS A 322 -0.99 10.94 -8.56
N TRP A 323 -1.70 10.42 -9.57
CA TRP A 323 -1.38 10.69 -10.98
C TRP A 323 -1.63 12.14 -11.39
N GLU A 324 -2.59 12.84 -10.79
CA GLU A 324 -2.78 14.28 -10.98
C GLU A 324 -1.56 15.08 -10.48
N VAL A 325 -0.96 14.68 -9.34
CA VAL A 325 0.28 15.29 -8.84
C VAL A 325 1.44 15.05 -9.83
N VAL A 326 1.60 13.83 -10.33
CA VAL A 326 2.62 13.53 -11.36
C VAL A 326 2.39 14.36 -12.62
N GLN A 327 1.14 14.49 -13.07
CA GLN A 327 0.80 15.30 -14.24
C GLN A 327 1.16 16.78 -14.04
N ALA A 328 0.93 17.33 -12.84
CA ALA A 328 1.32 18.70 -12.52
C ALA A 328 2.84 18.89 -12.68
N TYR A 329 3.65 17.96 -12.16
CA TYR A 329 5.09 18.00 -12.36
C TYR A 329 5.51 17.81 -13.83
N LEU A 330 4.88 16.89 -14.58
CA LEU A 330 5.15 16.74 -16.02
C LEU A 330 4.85 18.04 -16.77
N SER A 331 3.76 18.74 -16.41
CA SER A 331 3.41 20.03 -17.01
C SER A 331 4.42 21.13 -16.68
N LEU A 332 5.06 21.07 -15.50
CA LEU A 332 6.17 21.95 -15.16
C LEU A 332 7.35 21.75 -16.12
N TYR A 333 7.76 20.50 -16.35
CA TYR A 333 8.82 20.17 -17.31
C TYR A 333 8.46 20.57 -18.74
N ALA A 334 7.18 20.48 -19.12
CA ALA A 334 6.71 20.95 -20.43
C ALA A 334 6.84 22.47 -20.59
N LYS A 335 6.50 23.26 -19.56
CA LYS A 335 6.71 24.73 -19.56
C LYS A 335 8.18 25.13 -19.69
N LEU A 336 9.09 24.26 -19.23
CA LEU A 336 10.53 24.45 -19.35
C LEU A 336 11.10 23.97 -20.69
N GLY A 337 10.25 23.50 -21.62
CA GLY A 337 10.68 22.95 -22.92
C GLY A 337 11.42 21.62 -22.84
N ARG A 338 11.38 20.93 -21.69
CA ARG A 338 12.09 19.66 -21.45
C ARG A 338 11.26 18.42 -21.79
N LEU A 339 10.00 18.61 -22.16
CA LEU A 339 9.05 17.56 -22.50
C LEU A 339 7.95 18.16 -23.38
N ASP A 340 7.48 17.40 -24.37
CA ASP A 340 6.20 17.70 -25.03
C ASP A 340 5.06 16.97 -24.31
N LEU A 341 4.07 17.71 -23.85
CA LEU A 341 2.90 17.18 -23.15
C LEU A 341 1.64 17.53 -23.95
N PRO A 342 0.95 16.55 -24.57
CA PRO A 342 -0.16 16.80 -25.49
C PRO A 342 -1.47 17.19 -24.77
N ILE A 343 -1.39 17.72 -23.55
CA ILE A 343 -2.54 18.09 -22.73
C ILE A 343 -2.32 19.47 -22.12
N LYS A 344 -3.35 20.32 -22.25
CA LYS A 344 -3.39 21.64 -21.60
C LYS A 344 -3.64 21.49 -20.11
N PHE A 345 -2.58 21.63 -19.31
CA PHE A 345 -2.67 21.64 -17.85
C PHE A 345 -3.31 22.95 -17.33
N ARG A 346 -4.14 22.84 -16.28
CA ARG A 346 -4.76 23.99 -15.60
C ARG A 346 -4.60 23.84 -14.09
N LEU A 347 -3.81 24.72 -13.47
CA LEU A 347 -3.47 24.64 -12.04
C LEU A 347 -4.71 24.66 -11.12
N GLY A 348 -5.70 25.51 -11.39
CA GLY A 348 -6.92 25.58 -10.58
C GLY A 348 -7.73 24.28 -10.60
N ARG A 349 -7.81 23.60 -11.75
CA ARG A 349 -8.47 22.29 -11.87
C ARG A 349 -7.71 21.23 -11.06
N PHE A 350 -6.39 21.22 -11.17
CA PHE A 350 -5.54 20.33 -10.39
C PHE A 350 -5.76 20.49 -8.88
N LEU A 351 -5.73 21.71 -8.36
CA LEU A 351 -5.92 21.97 -6.92
C LEU A 351 -7.29 21.50 -6.40
N ASN A 352 -8.32 21.53 -7.25
CA ASN A 352 -9.67 21.04 -6.95
C ASN A 352 -9.81 19.51 -7.11
N SER A 353 -8.81 18.82 -7.67
CA SER A 353 -8.87 17.38 -7.89
C SER A 353 -8.17 16.55 -6.81
N VAL A 354 -7.25 17.16 -6.04
CA VAL A 354 -6.33 16.46 -5.11
C VAL A 354 -6.75 16.53 -3.63
N HIS A 355 -8.04 16.39 -3.37
CA HIS A 355 -8.59 16.55 -2.02
C HIS A 355 -8.08 15.52 -1.01
N ALA A 356 -8.00 14.23 -1.35
CA ALA A 356 -7.52 13.19 -0.45
C ALA A 356 -6.01 13.33 -0.17
N CYS A 357 -5.20 13.56 -1.21
CA CYS A 357 -3.77 13.82 -1.08
C CYS A 357 -3.47 15.08 -0.24
N SER A 358 -4.35 16.10 -0.32
CA SER A 358 -4.18 17.32 0.49
C SER A 358 -4.36 17.10 2.00
N GLN A 359 -4.98 15.99 2.43
CA GLN A 359 -5.14 15.68 3.86
C GLN A 359 -3.86 15.16 4.50
N ASP A 360 -2.95 14.58 3.72
CA ASP A 360 -1.62 14.18 4.16
C ASP A 360 -0.70 15.40 4.28
N LYS A 361 -0.58 15.94 5.50
CA LYS A 361 0.08 17.24 5.76
C LYS A 361 1.60 17.17 5.78
N ASP A 362 2.23 16.01 5.88
CA ASP A 362 3.68 15.87 5.89
C ASP A 362 4.23 15.07 4.71
N GLY A 363 3.39 14.41 3.92
CA GLY A 363 3.71 13.81 2.62
C GLY A 363 3.15 14.59 1.42
N ALA A 364 2.09 14.06 0.82
CA ALA A 364 1.60 14.47 -0.50
C ALA A 364 1.22 15.96 -0.61
N ASN A 365 0.71 16.58 0.46
CA ASN A 365 0.37 18.00 0.41
C ASN A 365 1.60 18.91 0.25
N VAL A 366 2.79 18.47 0.67
CA VAL A 366 4.04 19.21 0.40
C VAL A 366 4.35 19.23 -1.09
N ALA A 367 4.12 18.11 -1.80
CA ALA A 367 4.29 18.04 -3.25
C ALA A 367 3.30 18.96 -3.98
N ILE A 368 2.03 18.97 -3.53
CA ILE A 368 0.98 19.87 -4.06
C ILE A 368 1.34 21.34 -3.87
N ILE A 369 1.77 21.73 -2.66
CA ILE A 369 2.19 23.11 -2.35
C ILE A 369 3.38 23.50 -3.25
N THR A 370 4.36 22.62 -3.35
CA THR A 370 5.59 22.85 -4.12
C THR A 370 5.29 23.09 -5.59
N VAL A 371 4.57 22.18 -6.25
CA VAL A 371 4.27 22.30 -7.68
C VAL A 371 3.39 23.51 -7.99
N ALA A 372 2.47 23.87 -7.08
CA ALA A 372 1.66 25.07 -7.23
C ALA A 372 2.50 26.36 -7.19
N LEU A 373 3.40 26.50 -6.21
CA LEU A 373 4.31 27.64 -6.12
C LEU A 373 5.19 27.77 -7.37
N LEU A 374 5.72 26.64 -7.86
CA LEU A 374 6.55 26.63 -9.07
C LEU A 374 5.75 27.08 -10.31
N HIS A 375 4.50 26.64 -10.46
CA HIS A 375 3.67 27.13 -11.56
C HIS A 375 3.37 28.62 -11.47
N TYR A 376 3.05 29.15 -10.29
CA TYR A 376 2.85 30.60 -10.12
C TYR A 376 4.12 31.38 -10.47
N LEU A 377 5.29 30.90 -10.05
CA LEU A 377 6.57 31.52 -10.34
C LEU A 377 6.90 31.54 -11.84
N LEU A 378 6.74 30.40 -12.53
CA LEU A 378 7.00 30.31 -13.96
C LEU A 378 6.02 31.17 -14.77
N ASP A 379 4.74 31.19 -14.38
CA ASP A 379 3.69 31.95 -15.05
C ASP A 379 3.75 33.47 -14.74
N GLY A 380 4.69 33.93 -13.91
CA GLY A 380 4.81 35.33 -13.50
C GLY A 380 3.67 35.82 -12.59
N LYS A 381 2.91 34.90 -12.00
CA LYS A 381 1.78 35.19 -11.10
C LYS A 381 2.28 35.42 -9.68
N TYR A 382 3.03 36.50 -9.49
CA TYR A 382 3.72 36.79 -8.24
C TYR A 382 2.78 37.03 -7.04
N GLU A 383 1.60 37.61 -7.27
CA GLU A 383 0.58 37.81 -6.21
C GLU A 383 0.00 36.49 -5.69
N ASP A 384 -0.28 35.55 -6.60
CA ASP A 384 -0.73 34.21 -6.23
C ASP A 384 0.38 33.44 -5.48
N TYR A 385 1.64 33.58 -5.95
CA TYR A 385 2.80 33.03 -5.28
C TYR A 385 2.91 33.57 -3.85
N LEU A 386 2.84 34.89 -3.67
CA LEU A 386 2.87 35.57 -2.38
C LEU A 386 1.77 35.05 -1.46
N THR A 387 0.52 35.03 -1.93
CA THR A 387 -0.63 34.58 -1.15
C THR A 387 -0.45 33.15 -0.64
N LYS A 388 0.17 32.28 -1.45
CA LYS A 388 0.45 30.90 -1.05
C LYS A 388 1.68 30.80 -0.13
N ALA A 389 2.75 31.54 -0.43
CA ALA A 389 4.01 31.54 0.31
C ALA A 389 3.86 32.08 1.75
N SER A 390 3.02 33.10 1.96
CA SER A 390 2.74 33.67 3.29
C SER A 390 2.10 32.67 4.27
N ARG A 391 1.50 31.60 3.75
CA ARG A 391 0.88 30.52 4.54
C ARG A 391 1.86 29.38 4.88
N LEU A 392 3.10 29.41 4.38
CA LEU A 392 4.10 28.39 4.66
C LEU A 392 4.58 28.38 6.13
N PRO A 393 4.88 29.53 6.78
CA PRO A 393 5.33 29.56 8.17
C PRO A 393 4.45 28.80 9.16
N PRO A 394 3.13 29.06 9.25
CA PRO A 394 2.28 28.31 10.15
C PRO A 394 2.20 26.82 9.76
N TYR A 395 2.26 26.51 8.46
CA TYR A 395 2.19 25.14 7.96
C TYR A 395 3.37 24.28 8.42
N TRP A 396 4.61 24.69 8.13
CA TRP A 396 5.78 23.86 8.44
C TRP A 396 6.06 23.80 9.95
N ARG A 397 5.70 24.82 10.74
CA ARG A 397 5.78 24.76 12.21
C ARG A 397 4.81 23.72 12.80
N LYS A 398 3.62 23.62 12.22
CA LYS A 398 2.57 22.72 12.69
C LYS A 398 2.82 21.28 12.25
N HIS A 399 3.19 21.08 10.98
CA HIS A 399 3.14 19.76 10.34
C HIS A 399 4.50 19.12 10.05
N LEU A 400 5.58 19.90 9.92
CA LEU A 400 6.89 19.37 9.53
C LEU A 400 7.87 19.39 10.71
N ARG A 401 7.71 18.42 11.61
CA ARG A 401 8.50 18.26 12.84
C ARG A 401 9.41 17.02 12.76
N GLY A 402 10.50 17.06 13.52
CA GLY A 402 11.47 15.98 13.58
C GLY A 402 12.44 15.91 12.40
N GLU A 403 13.44 15.06 12.52
CA GLU A 403 14.53 14.90 11.56
C GLU A 403 14.03 14.43 10.19
N ARG A 404 13.08 13.49 10.15
CA ARG A 404 12.53 12.92 8.92
C ARG A 404 11.91 13.97 7.99
N GLN A 405 11.33 15.04 8.56
CA GLN A 405 10.66 16.11 7.81
C GLN A 405 11.53 17.36 7.62
N SER A 406 12.74 17.38 8.20
CA SER A 406 13.65 18.53 8.19
C SER A 406 13.95 19.03 6.78
N ARG A 407 14.24 18.11 5.85
CA ARG A 407 14.54 18.42 4.45
C ARG A 407 13.40 19.14 3.74
N LYS A 408 12.16 18.63 3.87
CA LYS A 408 10.94 19.27 3.32
C LYS A 408 10.72 20.65 3.94
N LYS A 409 10.92 20.77 5.25
CA LYS A 409 10.80 22.04 5.98
C LYS A 409 11.78 23.08 5.45
N PHE A 410 13.06 22.76 5.31
CA PHE A 410 14.05 23.71 4.81
C PHE A 410 13.78 24.13 3.37
N PHE A 411 13.36 23.19 2.50
CA PHE A 411 12.96 23.53 1.14
C PHE A 411 11.79 24.53 1.10
N LEU A 412 10.75 24.33 1.92
CA LEU A 412 9.63 25.30 2.00
C LEU A 412 10.07 26.66 2.58
N LYS A 413 11.03 26.69 3.51
CA LYS A 413 11.62 27.96 4.00
C LYS A 413 12.40 28.70 2.90
N MET A 414 13.09 27.97 2.04
CA MET A 414 13.78 28.56 0.88
C MET A 414 12.76 29.16 -0.10
N MET A 415 11.67 28.44 -0.40
CA MET A 415 10.57 28.95 -1.24
C MET A 415 9.90 30.20 -0.65
N GLU A 416 9.72 30.26 0.67
CA GLU A 416 9.18 31.43 1.36
C GLU A 416 10.04 32.70 1.12
N LYS A 417 11.37 32.56 1.15
CA LYS A 417 12.31 33.68 0.97
C LYS A 417 12.30 34.28 -0.42
N VAL A 418 11.89 33.52 -1.44
CA VAL A 418 11.72 34.01 -2.82
C VAL A 418 10.84 35.27 -2.84
N TYR A 419 9.74 35.22 -2.09
CA TYR A 419 8.84 36.35 -1.94
C TYR A 419 9.48 37.52 -1.17
N HIS A 420 10.05 37.25 0.02
CA HIS A 420 10.66 38.30 0.87
C HIS A 420 11.77 39.08 0.15
N CYS A 421 12.47 38.40 -0.76
CA CYS A 421 13.53 38.98 -1.57
C CYS A 421 13.05 39.67 -2.85
N ARG A 422 11.73 39.82 -3.04
CA ARG A 422 11.09 40.40 -4.22
C ARG A 422 11.57 39.76 -5.53
N PHE A 423 11.72 38.44 -5.53
CA PHE A 423 12.11 37.63 -6.70
C PHE A 423 13.47 38.01 -7.32
N ARG A 424 14.39 38.60 -6.52
CA ARG A 424 15.76 38.93 -6.94
C ARG A 424 16.72 37.81 -6.58
N ARG A 425 17.38 37.22 -7.59
CA ARG A 425 18.23 36.02 -7.42
C ARG A 425 19.27 36.19 -6.33
N TYR A 426 20.11 37.22 -6.43
CA TYR A 426 21.18 37.49 -5.47
C TYR A 426 20.67 37.62 -4.02
N ARG A 427 19.53 38.30 -3.82
CA ARG A 427 18.94 38.44 -2.47
C ARG A 427 18.40 37.11 -1.96
N VAL A 428 17.75 36.33 -2.82
CA VAL A 428 17.24 35.00 -2.49
C VAL A 428 18.38 34.07 -2.10
N GLU A 429 19.43 33.98 -2.90
CA GLU A 429 20.59 33.15 -2.62
C GLU A 429 21.23 33.52 -1.26
N LYS A 430 21.47 34.82 -1.02
CA LYS A 430 22.02 35.32 0.24
C LYS A 430 21.12 34.99 1.44
N MET A 431 19.82 35.26 1.32
CA MET A 431 18.88 35.03 2.43
C MET A 431 18.65 33.53 2.66
N ALA A 432 18.62 32.72 1.60
CA ALA A 432 18.37 31.29 1.63
C ALA A 432 19.59 30.47 2.06
N ALA A 433 20.82 31.01 1.96
CA ALA A 433 22.07 30.29 2.22
C ALA A 433 22.07 29.38 3.46
N LYS A 434 21.65 29.90 4.63
CA LYS A 434 21.58 29.11 5.86
C LYS A 434 20.60 27.93 5.76
N ASP A 435 19.42 28.16 5.18
CA ASP A 435 18.43 27.09 5.01
C ASP A 435 18.84 26.11 3.91
N PHE A 436 19.56 26.57 2.88
CA PHE A 436 20.12 25.71 1.84
C PHE A 436 21.20 24.78 2.40
N ALA A 437 22.12 25.30 3.23
CA ALA A 437 23.11 24.48 3.91
C ALA A 437 22.46 23.41 4.81
N ALA A 438 21.44 23.80 5.59
CA ALA A 438 20.69 22.86 6.43
C ALA A 438 19.89 21.84 5.59
N PHE A 439 19.34 22.25 4.45
CA PHE A 439 18.68 21.38 3.48
C PHE A 439 19.64 20.32 2.89
N LYS A 440 20.87 20.72 2.56
CA LYS A 440 21.91 19.82 2.03
C LYS A 440 22.41 18.83 3.08
N ALA A 441 22.47 19.24 4.35
CA ALA A 441 22.85 18.37 5.47
C ALA A 441 21.73 17.40 5.88
N ALA A 442 20.47 17.72 5.60
CA ALA A 442 19.34 16.88 5.97
C ALA A 442 19.27 15.59 5.13
N PRO A 443 18.99 14.42 5.74
CA PRO A 443 18.95 13.16 5.03
C PRO A 443 17.84 13.13 3.97
N ARG A 444 18.14 12.54 2.82
CA ARG A 444 17.17 12.36 1.73
C ARG A 444 16.31 11.12 2.00
N ASN A 445 15.18 11.34 2.66
CA ASN A 445 14.21 10.28 2.94
C ASN A 445 13.22 10.11 1.78
N ILE A 446 13.50 9.17 0.89
CA ILE A 446 12.57 8.77 -0.18
C ILE A 446 11.60 7.72 0.39
N SER A 447 10.30 7.98 0.28
CA SER A 447 9.26 7.08 0.78
C SER A 447 8.98 5.93 -0.20
N ILE A 448 8.57 4.77 0.33
CA ILE A 448 7.98 3.67 -0.43
C ILE A 448 6.65 4.08 -1.08
N ASP A 449 5.95 5.02 -0.46
CA ASP A 449 4.78 5.68 -1.04
C ASP A 449 5.24 6.86 -1.88
N ALA A 450 5.32 6.60 -3.20
CA ALA A 450 6.01 7.45 -4.17
C ALA A 450 5.62 8.94 -4.15
N ILE A 451 4.41 9.28 -3.70
CA ILE A 451 3.90 10.67 -3.69
C ILE A 451 3.92 11.32 -2.32
N ASN A 452 4.13 10.53 -1.27
CA ASN A 452 4.43 11.06 0.07
C ASN A 452 5.93 11.44 0.19
N ALA A 453 6.71 11.14 -0.85
CA ALA A 453 8.10 11.52 -1.03
C ALA A 453 8.26 12.88 -1.73
N GLU A 454 9.49 13.36 -1.78
CA GLU A 454 9.97 14.37 -2.72
C GLU A 454 9.80 13.82 -4.15
N VAL A 455 8.70 14.17 -4.85
CA VAL A 455 8.33 13.60 -6.18
C VAL A 455 9.41 13.86 -7.24
N VAL A 456 9.93 15.09 -7.24
CA VAL A 456 11.09 15.53 -8.03
C VAL A 456 12.15 15.98 -7.04
N PRO A 457 13.44 15.68 -7.26
CA PRO A 457 14.51 16.17 -6.40
C PRO A 457 14.40 17.68 -6.14
N PHE A 458 14.37 18.08 -4.87
CA PHE A 458 14.28 19.46 -4.43
C PHE A 458 15.47 20.29 -4.91
N GLU A 459 16.65 19.69 -5.09
CA GLU A 459 17.78 20.36 -5.74
C GLU A 459 17.40 20.81 -7.16
N ALA A 460 16.86 19.91 -7.98
CA ALA A 460 16.45 20.22 -9.36
C ALA A 460 15.32 21.26 -9.39
N LEU A 461 14.39 21.20 -8.44
CA LEU A 461 13.34 22.22 -8.32
C LEU A 461 13.89 23.58 -7.87
N TRP A 462 14.89 23.60 -6.98
CA TRP A 462 15.51 24.84 -6.53
C TRP A 462 16.31 25.51 -7.65
N GLU A 463 17.00 24.74 -8.48
CA GLU A 463 17.66 25.26 -9.69
C GLU A 463 16.65 25.94 -10.62
N ILE A 464 15.51 25.29 -10.88
CA ILE A 464 14.42 25.89 -11.67
C ILE A 464 13.94 27.22 -11.07
N VAL A 465 13.85 27.31 -9.74
CA VAL A 465 13.49 28.56 -9.05
C VAL A 465 14.51 29.62 -9.35
N LEU A 466 15.80 29.36 -9.08
CA LEU A 466 16.88 30.33 -9.26
C LEU A 466 17.03 30.81 -10.71
N ASP A 467 16.86 29.91 -11.68
CA ASP A 467 16.92 30.24 -13.11
C ASP A 467 15.78 31.15 -13.56
N ARG A 468 14.65 31.13 -12.85
CA ARG A 468 13.51 32.01 -13.13
C ARG A 468 13.63 33.39 -12.49
N LEU A 469 14.48 33.56 -11.48
CA LEU A 469 14.65 34.83 -10.78
C LEU A 469 15.47 35.82 -11.63
N LYS A 470 15.20 37.11 -11.40
CA LYS A 470 15.90 38.22 -12.07
C LYS A 470 17.15 38.66 -11.33
#